data_AF-A0A7S3FKK4-F1
#
_entry.id   AF-A0A7S3FKK4-F1
#
_cell.length_a   1.000
_cell.length_b   1.000
_cell.length_c   1.000
_cell.angle_alpha   90.00
_cell.angle_beta   90.00
_cell.angle_gamma   90.00
#
_symmetry.space_group_name_H-M   'P 1'
#
loop_
_entity.id
_entity.type
_entity.pdbx_description
1 polymer ?
#
loop_
_entity_poly.entity_id
_entity_poly.type
_entity_poly.pdbx_seq_one_letter_code
_entity_poly.pdbx_strand_id
1 'polypeptide(L)'
;MAKKNDALEKEAACPVAANASSVREQIFHGLAGSYSAYDHCISTRLFPLKLIAGWTNLLRREEAIPPNSLVIAASYRLDKIFLLDVTTSKLSLLEHRRNGGIVPRRAVPEATPPGTDLHRWLGEMAERLSNGQVVVEPIDPLDGSTCGLSAFPRSGPLLSRAITRGIEVEGSSVYDPVQSSFIYSIRLRMLTPGEPGALNAAERGFETAQLRGRHWILRGADGEEEHVHGDGVVGRYPLLREGGWREDMQRGSSYSPTGLRVGETMEGTFIYQSMSGRGGHVSFGGEILLVPGELRNPTGAEFAVELPPFPLVVPEYIY
;
A
#
# COMPACT_ATOMS: atom_id res chain seq x y z
N MET A 1 1.28 -11.29 26.66
CA MET A 1 1.22 -10.35 25.52
C MET A 1 -0.22 -10.09 25.06
N ALA A 2 -1.11 -11.10 24.91
CA ALA A 2 -2.50 -10.87 24.51
C ALA A 2 -3.34 -9.98 25.47
N LYS A 3 -3.15 -10.11 26.79
CA LYS A 3 -3.87 -9.27 27.78
C LYS A 3 -3.39 -7.81 27.89
N LYS A 4 -2.25 -7.45 27.28
CA LYS A 4 -1.68 -6.09 27.33
C LYS A 4 -2.24 -5.20 26.20
N ASN A 5 -2.61 -5.80 25.06
CA ASN A 5 -3.25 -5.10 23.94
C ASN A 5 -4.69 -4.66 24.28
N ASP A 6 -5.42 -5.47 25.04
CA ASP A 6 -6.81 -5.19 25.48
C ASP A 6 -6.92 -3.97 26.41
N ALA A 7 -5.86 -3.66 27.16
CA ALA A 7 -5.80 -2.48 28.03
C ALA A 7 -5.43 -1.21 27.24
N LEU A 8 -4.59 -1.35 26.20
CA LEU A 8 -4.14 -0.25 25.34
C LEU A 8 -5.24 0.24 24.38
N GLU A 9 -6.13 -0.65 23.91
CA GLU A 9 -7.33 -0.24 23.16
C GLU A 9 -8.35 0.49 24.04
N LYS A 10 -8.42 0.18 25.35
CA LYS A 10 -9.35 0.81 26.28
C LYS A 10 -8.92 2.21 26.74
N GLU A 11 -7.62 2.50 26.83
CA GLU A 11 -7.12 3.84 27.17
C GLU A 11 -6.98 4.79 25.97
N ALA A 12 -7.05 4.27 24.73
CA ALA A 12 -7.13 5.08 23.51
C ALA A 12 -8.54 5.64 23.23
N ALA A 13 -9.53 5.36 24.09
CA ALA A 13 -10.87 5.90 23.97
C ALA A 13 -10.88 7.41 24.23
N CYS A 14 -10.98 8.17 23.15
CA CYS A 14 -11.39 9.57 23.19
C CYS A 14 -12.72 9.69 23.97
N PRO A 15 -12.88 10.61 24.94
CA PRO A 15 -14.14 10.83 25.63
C PRO A 15 -15.06 11.68 24.74
N VAL A 16 -15.46 11.10 23.62
CA VAL A 16 -16.65 11.46 22.87
C VAL A 16 -17.20 10.10 22.46
N ALA A 17 -18.46 9.81 22.79
CA ALA A 17 -19.14 8.57 22.42
C ALA A 17 -19.17 8.43 20.89
N ALA A 18 -18.06 7.95 20.33
CA ALA A 18 -17.87 7.71 18.93
C ALA A 18 -18.25 6.26 18.69
N ASN A 19 -19.30 6.05 17.91
CA ASN A 19 -19.76 4.73 17.48
C ASN A 19 -18.56 3.95 16.89
N ALA A 20 -18.45 2.63 17.09
CA ALA A 20 -17.28 1.86 16.63
C ALA A 20 -16.98 2.03 15.13
N SER A 21 -18.02 2.29 14.33
CA SER A 21 -17.90 2.67 12.90
C SER A 21 -17.14 3.99 12.69
N SER A 22 -17.44 5.02 13.49
CA SER A 22 -16.78 6.33 13.40
C SER A 22 -15.31 6.31 13.84
N VAL A 23 -14.95 5.41 14.76
CA VAL A 23 -13.53 5.20 15.13
C VAL A 23 -12.78 4.50 14.01
N ARG A 24 -13.39 3.52 13.34
CA ARG A 24 -12.81 2.81 12.18
C ARG A 24 -12.62 3.75 10.99
N GLU A 25 -13.61 4.55 10.61
CA GLU A 25 -13.46 5.55 9.53
C GLU A 25 -12.34 6.54 9.86
N GLN A 26 -12.30 6.99 11.11
CA GLN A 26 -11.28 7.93 11.54
C GLN A 26 -9.88 7.39 11.33
N ILE A 27 -9.59 6.07 11.33
CA ILE A 27 -8.23 5.50 11.22
C ILE A 27 -7.55 5.78 9.87
N PHE A 28 -8.31 6.14 8.84
CA PHE A 28 -7.79 6.37 7.48
C PHE A 28 -7.53 7.84 7.15
N HIS A 29 -7.91 8.76 8.04
CA HIS A 29 -7.62 10.20 7.93
C HIS A 29 -6.16 10.57 8.25
N GLY A 30 -5.20 9.69 7.94
CA GLY A 30 -3.78 9.96 8.07
C GLY A 30 -3.31 11.02 7.07
N LEU A 31 -2.30 11.80 7.43
CA LEU A 31 -1.74 12.87 6.59
C LEU A 31 -0.41 12.48 5.94
N ALA A 32 0.13 11.31 6.29
CA ALA A 32 1.48 10.90 5.95
C ALA A 32 1.45 9.58 5.15
N GLY A 33 0.43 9.36 4.33
CA GLY A 33 0.33 8.18 3.49
C GLY A 33 -0.07 6.90 4.24
N SER A 34 -0.69 6.01 3.47
CA SER A 34 -1.27 4.76 3.94
C SER A 34 -1.10 3.68 2.87
N TYR A 35 -1.04 2.43 3.30
CA TYR A 35 -0.99 1.26 2.41
C TYR A 35 -1.52 0.03 3.15
N SER A 36 -1.92 -0.99 2.40
CA SER A 36 -2.28 -2.28 2.97
C SER A 36 -1.60 -3.44 2.25
N ALA A 37 -1.41 -4.55 2.95
CA ALA A 37 -1.14 -5.85 2.36
C ALA A 37 -1.45 -6.92 3.41
N TYR A 38 -2.26 -7.91 3.03
CA TYR A 38 -2.71 -8.96 3.96
C TYR A 38 -3.37 -8.37 5.22
N ASP A 39 -2.91 -8.74 6.42
CA ASP A 39 -3.36 -8.24 7.71
C ASP A 39 -2.60 -6.98 8.19
N HIS A 40 -1.75 -6.42 7.33
CA HIS A 40 -1.03 -5.18 7.56
C HIS A 40 -1.76 -4.03 6.87
N CYS A 41 -2.42 -3.18 7.67
CA CYS A 41 -2.96 -1.91 7.20
C CYS A 41 -2.28 -0.78 7.96
N ILE A 42 -1.53 0.05 7.23
CA ILE A 42 -0.75 1.16 7.79
C ILE A 42 -1.38 2.46 7.34
N SER A 43 -1.61 3.34 8.31
CA SER A 43 -2.08 4.72 8.10
C SER A 43 -1.40 5.61 9.11
N THR A 44 -0.48 6.47 8.65
CA THR A 44 0.33 7.33 9.51
C THR A 44 -0.37 8.64 9.81
N ARG A 45 -0.49 8.96 11.11
CA ARG A 45 -1.23 10.11 11.62
C ARG A 45 -0.34 11.04 12.39
N LEU A 46 -0.42 12.33 12.08
CA LEU A 46 0.06 13.36 12.98
C LEU A 46 -0.90 13.45 14.18
N PHE A 47 -0.35 13.43 15.39
CA PHE A 47 -1.15 13.45 16.60
C PHE A 47 -1.57 14.88 17.00
N PRO A 48 -2.79 15.05 17.55
CA PRO A 48 -3.14 16.27 18.27
C PRO A 48 -2.29 16.39 19.54
N LEU A 49 -2.09 17.62 20.03
CA LEU A 49 -1.21 17.91 21.18
C LEU A 49 -1.50 17.03 22.41
N LYS A 50 -2.77 16.72 22.69
CA LYS A 50 -3.16 15.84 23.80
C LYS A 50 -2.56 14.43 23.67
N LEU A 51 -2.58 13.86 22.46
CA LEU A 51 -2.00 12.54 22.21
C LEU A 51 -0.48 12.60 22.17
N ILE A 52 0.11 13.68 21.64
CA ILE A 52 1.57 13.91 21.71
C ILE A 52 2.03 13.87 23.18
N ALA A 53 1.39 14.65 24.06
CA ALA A 53 1.72 14.67 25.48
C ALA A 53 1.53 13.30 26.14
N GLY A 54 0.40 12.64 25.88
CA GLY A 54 0.08 11.32 26.44
C GLY A 54 1.11 10.25 26.07
N TRP A 55 1.34 10.04 24.77
CA TRP A 55 2.29 9.04 24.28
C TRP A 55 3.72 9.35 24.67
N THR A 56 4.13 10.61 24.61
CA THR A 56 5.47 11.03 25.03
C THR A 56 5.70 10.70 26.50
N ASN A 57 4.77 11.04 27.40
CA ASN A 57 4.93 10.78 28.82
C ASN A 57 4.93 9.27 29.13
N LEU A 58 4.09 8.50 28.44
CA LEU A 58 4.04 7.04 28.59
C LEU A 58 5.38 6.41 28.20
N LEU A 59 5.85 6.64 26.97
CA LEU A 59 7.08 6.01 26.48
C LEU A 59 8.33 6.53 27.20
N ARG A 60 8.34 7.79 27.65
CA ARG A 60 9.45 8.33 28.46
C ARG A 60 9.53 7.67 29.83
N ARG A 61 8.39 7.40 30.48
CA ARG A 61 8.34 6.66 31.75
C ARG A 61 8.86 5.23 31.61
N GLU A 62 8.69 4.63 30.44
CA GLU A 62 9.20 3.29 30.11
C GLU A 62 10.63 3.30 29.57
N GLU A 63 11.30 4.46 29.54
CA GLU A 63 12.66 4.63 28.98
C GLU A 63 12.76 4.17 27.51
N ALA A 64 11.62 4.16 26.79
CA ALA A 64 11.51 3.67 25.42
C ALA A 64 11.79 4.74 24.35
N ILE A 65 12.01 6.00 24.75
CA ILE A 65 12.37 7.11 23.85
C ILE A 65 13.45 8.01 24.48
N PRO A 66 14.23 8.74 23.67
CA PRO A 66 15.22 9.68 24.17
C PRO A 66 14.58 10.83 25.00
N PRO A 67 15.32 11.43 25.96
CA PRO A 67 14.78 12.44 26.87
C PRO A 67 14.15 13.66 26.18
N ASN A 68 14.78 14.15 25.10
CA ASN A 68 14.38 15.37 24.39
C ASN A 68 13.42 15.10 23.21
N SER A 69 12.85 13.90 23.11
CA SER A 69 11.97 13.54 22.01
C SER A 69 10.48 13.71 22.38
N LEU A 70 9.69 14.17 21.41
CA LEU A 70 8.23 14.14 21.40
C LEU A 70 7.74 13.07 20.43
N VAL A 71 6.72 12.30 20.82
CA VAL A 71 6.01 11.39 19.92
C VAL A 71 4.97 12.19 19.13
N ILE A 72 5.30 12.56 17.88
CA ILE A 72 4.46 13.49 17.10
C ILE A 72 3.51 12.80 16.13
N ALA A 73 3.84 11.60 15.67
CA ALA A 73 3.02 10.84 14.74
C ALA A 73 3.21 9.34 14.96
N ALA A 74 2.23 8.54 14.55
CA ALA A 74 2.37 7.09 14.51
C ALA A 74 1.44 6.47 13.48
N SER A 75 1.76 5.24 13.06
CA SER A 75 0.81 4.40 12.32
C SER A 75 -0.25 3.80 13.25
N TYR A 76 -1.35 3.33 12.66
CA TYR A 76 -2.27 2.41 13.34
C TYR A 76 -1.51 1.24 14.00
N ARG A 77 -1.97 0.81 15.19
CA ARG A 77 -1.28 -0.14 16.10
C ARG A 77 0.12 0.25 16.58
N LEU A 78 0.61 1.46 16.27
CA LEU A 78 1.92 1.98 16.67
C LEU A 78 3.11 1.19 16.10
N ASP A 79 2.92 0.51 14.97
CA ASP A 79 4.00 -0.19 14.27
C ASP A 79 5.11 0.77 13.82
N LYS A 80 4.75 2.02 13.49
CA LYS A 80 5.65 3.14 13.21
C LYS A 80 5.40 4.26 14.22
N ILE A 81 6.45 4.75 14.88
CA ILE A 81 6.36 5.89 15.82
C ILE A 81 7.37 6.94 15.38
N PHE A 82 6.93 8.18 15.19
CA PHE A 82 7.78 9.29 14.78
C PHE A 82 8.11 10.20 15.96
N LEU A 83 9.40 10.42 16.16
CA LEU A 83 9.98 11.22 17.21
C LEU A 83 10.51 12.53 16.66
N LEU A 84 10.12 13.65 17.27
CA LEU A 84 10.71 14.96 17.06
C LEU A 84 11.62 15.29 18.23
N ASP A 85 12.93 15.41 18.00
CA ASP A 85 13.86 15.96 18.98
C ASP A 85 13.65 17.48 19.09
N VAL A 86 13.29 17.98 20.27
CA VAL A 86 12.99 19.42 20.45
C VAL A 86 14.22 20.30 20.57
N THR A 87 15.41 19.71 20.74
CA THR A 87 16.68 20.44 20.79
C THR A 87 17.27 20.59 19.39
N THR A 88 17.22 19.53 18.58
CA THR A 88 17.83 19.52 17.24
C THR A 88 16.81 19.69 16.11
N SER A 89 15.51 19.66 16.41
CA SER A 89 14.39 19.58 15.46
C SER A 89 14.49 18.40 14.49
N LYS A 90 15.17 17.32 14.89
CA LYS A 90 15.36 16.13 14.04
C LYS A 90 14.09 15.28 14.09
N LEU A 91 13.54 14.93 12.93
CA LEU A 91 12.43 13.99 12.84
C LEU A 91 12.97 12.60 12.55
N SER A 92 12.60 11.61 13.36
CA SER A 92 13.08 10.24 13.20
C SER A 92 11.97 9.21 13.39
N LEU A 93 11.99 8.14 12.62
CA LEU A 93 11.21 6.93 12.84
C LEU A 93 11.88 6.08 13.93
N LEU A 94 11.07 5.63 14.89
CA LEU A 94 11.45 4.65 15.90
C LEU A 94 11.36 3.24 15.32
N GLU A 95 12.50 2.64 15.00
CA GLU A 95 12.56 1.25 14.54
C GLU A 95 12.83 0.33 15.74
N HIS A 96 11.93 -0.64 15.98
CA HIS A 96 12.21 -1.67 16.99
C HIS A 96 13.14 -2.73 16.40
N ARG A 97 14.44 -2.67 16.75
CA ARG A 97 15.37 -3.75 16.35
C ARG A 97 15.17 -4.99 17.23
N ARG A 98 15.31 -6.17 16.62
CA ARG A 98 15.26 -7.49 17.30
C ARG A 98 16.27 -7.64 18.45
N ASN A 99 17.33 -6.83 18.46
CA ASN A 99 18.42 -6.90 19.45
C ASN A 99 18.24 -5.92 20.63
N GLY A 100 17.05 -5.34 20.83
CA GLY A 100 16.72 -4.53 22.01
C GLY A 100 17.27 -3.10 22.02
N GLY A 101 18.08 -2.71 21.04
CA GLY A 101 18.53 -1.32 20.86
C GLY A 101 17.52 -0.48 20.06
N ILE A 102 17.22 0.72 20.54
CA ILE A 102 16.38 1.70 19.87
C ILE A 102 17.29 2.69 19.15
N VAL A 103 17.31 2.66 17.82
CA VAL A 103 18.07 3.62 17.01
C VAL A 103 17.10 4.36 16.11
N PRO A 104 16.78 5.63 16.41
CA PRO A 104 15.92 6.43 15.56
C PRO A 104 16.56 6.69 14.21
N ARG A 105 15.85 6.34 13.13
CA ARG A 105 16.26 6.63 11.74
C ARG A 105 15.66 7.96 11.31
N ARG A 106 16.46 8.89 10.76
CA ARG A 106 15.95 10.18 10.28
C ARG A 106 14.88 9.96 9.20
N ALA A 107 13.77 10.68 9.26
CA ALA A 107 12.61 10.51 8.38
C ALA A 107 12.61 11.42 7.13
N VAL A 108 13.69 12.19 6.94
CA VAL A 108 13.91 13.12 5.82
C VAL A 108 15.33 12.94 5.27
N PRO A 109 15.61 13.40 4.03
CA PRO A 109 16.95 13.28 3.43
C PRO A 109 18.06 13.81 4.33
N GLU A 110 19.24 13.19 4.31
CA GLU A 110 20.38 13.62 5.13
C GLU A 110 20.81 15.06 4.84
N ALA A 111 20.68 15.48 3.57
CA ALA A 111 20.96 16.84 3.11
C ALA A 111 19.97 17.90 3.64
N THR A 112 18.88 17.51 4.31
CA THR A 112 17.89 18.43 4.87
C THR A 112 18.53 19.37 5.89
N PRO A 113 18.37 20.71 5.75
CA PRO A 113 18.93 21.67 6.69
C PRO A 113 18.48 21.40 8.15
N PRO A 114 19.40 21.48 9.13
CA PRO A 114 19.04 21.37 10.54
C PRO A 114 17.91 22.34 10.91
N GLY A 115 17.01 21.94 11.81
CA GLY A 115 15.90 22.80 12.21
C GLY A 115 14.62 22.62 11.38
N THR A 116 14.66 21.95 10.22
CA THR A 116 13.57 21.99 9.23
C THR A 116 12.86 20.66 8.96
N ASP A 117 13.23 19.56 9.63
CA ASP A 117 12.78 18.22 9.28
C ASP A 117 11.25 18.09 9.24
N LEU A 118 10.52 18.54 10.26
CA LEU A 118 9.06 18.44 10.27
C LEU A 118 8.41 19.22 9.11
N HIS A 119 8.93 20.41 8.83
CA HIS A 119 8.42 21.23 7.73
C HIS A 119 8.68 20.55 6.37
N ARG A 120 9.87 19.99 6.17
CA ARG A 120 10.23 19.26 4.95
C ARG A 120 9.42 17.98 4.77
N TRP A 121 9.22 17.23 5.85
CA TRP A 121 8.41 16.01 5.85
C TRP A 121 6.96 16.28 5.45
N LEU A 122 6.34 17.33 5.99
CA LEU A 122 4.99 17.73 5.61
C LEU A 122 4.93 18.34 4.21
N GLY A 123 5.94 19.15 3.85
CA GLY A 123 6.04 19.82 2.55
C GLY A 123 6.12 18.83 1.39
N GLU A 124 6.98 17.82 1.49
CA GLU A 124 7.11 16.77 0.48
C GLU A 124 5.77 16.04 0.23
N MET A 125 5.05 15.67 1.29
CA MET A 125 3.74 15.00 1.12
C MET A 125 2.71 15.92 0.46
N ALA A 126 2.70 17.20 0.82
CA ALA A 126 1.84 18.20 0.20
C ALA A 126 2.16 18.39 -1.29
N GLU A 127 3.45 18.41 -1.66
CA GLU A 127 3.89 18.48 -3.06
C GLU A 127 3.46 17.23 -3.85
N ARG A 128 3.67 16.03 -3.30
CA ARG A 128 3.23 14.77 -3.93
C ARG A 128 1.72 14.77 -4.18
N LEU A 129 0.93 15.22 -3.20
CA LEU A 129 -0.52 15.31 -3.33
C LEU A 129 -0.92 16.34 -4.39
N SER A 130 -0.32 17.52 -4.36
CA SER A 130 -0.62 18.62 -5.30
C SER A 130 -0.28 18.27 -6.74
N ASN A 131 0.77 17.46 -6.95
CA ASN A 131 1.21 16.99 -8.25
C ASN A 131 0.51 15.70 -8.71
N GLY A 132 -0.45 15.19 -7.93
CA GLY A 132 -1.17 13.95 -8.25
C GLY A 132 -0.29 12.68 -8.23
N GLN A 133 0.87 12.73 -7.57
CA GLN A 133 1.74 11.57 -7.38
C GLN A 133 1.15 10.60 -6.35
N VAL A 134 0.40 11.11 -5.38
CA VAL A 134 -0.41 10.32 -4.43
C VAL A 134 -1.85 10.76 -4.51
N VAL A 135 -2.78 9.87 -4.21
CA VAL A 135 -4.23 10.11 -4.34
C VAL A 135 -4.98 9.65 -3.11
N VAL A 136 -6.19 10.17 -2.92
CA VAL A 136 -7.13 9.66 -1.92
C VAL A 136 -7.97 8.55 -2.56
N GLU A 137 -7.87 7.34 -2.01
CA GLU A 137 -8.56 6.15 -2.51
C GLU A 137 -8.71 5.13 -1.36
N PRO A 138 -9.50 4.04 -1.53
CA PRO A 138 -9.54 2.95 -0.56
C PRO A 138 -8.15 2.35 -0.31
N ILE A 139 -7.72 2.30 0.96
CA ILE A 139 -6.42 1.77 1.35
C ILE A 139 -6.40 0.24 1.24
N ASP A 140 -7.44 -0.41 1.74
CA ASP A 140 -7.83 -1.75 1.30
C ASP A 140 -8.66 -1.57 0.02
N PRO A 141 -8.17 -2.00 -1.16
CA PRO A 141 -8.86 -1.75 -2.41
C PRO A 141 -10.25 -2.39 -2.53
N LEU A 142 -10.60 -3.27 -1.60
CA LEU A 142 -11.82 -4.06 -1.61
C LEU A 142 -12.77 -3.65 -0.48
N ASP A 143 -12.34 -2.75 0.40
CA ASP A 143 -13.18 -2.13 1.43
C ASP A 143 -13.19 -0.61 1.24
N GLY A 144 -14.22 -0.12 0.55
CA GLY A 144 -14.41 1.31 0.26
C GLY A 144 -14.52 2.20 1.50
N SER A 145 -14.77 1.63 2.70
CA SER A 145 -14.76 2.39 3.95
C SER A 145 -13.35 2.78 4.41
N THR A 146 -12.32 2.21 3.81
CA THR A 146 -10.91 2.43 4.18
C THR A 146 -10.25 3.61 3.45
N CYS A 147 -11.03 4.62 3.06
CA CYS A 147 -10.56 5.71 2.22
C CYS A 147 -9.52 6.60 2.93
N GLY A 148 -8.35 6.76 2.31
CA GLY A 148 -7.25 7.57 2.85
C GLY A 148 -6.23 7.96 1.80
N LEU A 149 -5.16 8.64 2.22
CA LEU A 149 -4.07 9.04 1.33
C LEU A 149 -3.20 7.82 0.97
N SER A 150 -3.32 7.30 -0.23
CA SER A 150 -2.54 6.13 -0.70
C SER A 150 -1.09 6.53 -0.97
N ALA A 151 -0.15 5.81 -0.35
CA ALA A 151 1.28 6.06 -0.49
C ALA A 151 1.85 5.54 -1.82
N PHE A 152 1.08 4.78 -2.59
CA PHE A 152 1.51 4.23 -3.88
C PHE A 152 1.60 5.33 -4.94
N PRO A 153 2.76 5.53 -5.58
CA PRO A 153 2.90 6.50 -6.66
C PRO A 153 1.92 6.24 -7.80
N ARG A 154 1.28 7.30 -8.29
CA ARG A 154 0.35 7.32 -9.43
C ARG A 154 0.89 8.07 -10.65
N SER A 155 2.08 8.63 -10.56
CA SER A 155 2.78 9.26 -11.68
C SER A 155 4.29 9.31 -11.41
N GLY A 156 5.07 9.63 -12.45
CA GLY A 156 6.52 9.74 -12.36
C GLY A 156 7.26 8.39 -12.47
N PRO A 157 8.57 8.36 -12.16
CA PRO A 157 9.46 7.24 -12.48
C PRO A 157 9.26 5.99 -11.59
N LEU A 158 8.47 6.11 -10.53
CA LEU A 158 8.17 4.99 -9.62
C LEU A 158 6.91 4.22 -10.02
N LEU A 159 6.21 4.67 -11.07
CA LEU A 159 5.06 3.99 -11.66
C LEU A 159 5.49 3.31 -12.95
N SER A 160 5.16 2.03 -13.09
CA SER A 160 5.17 1.33 -14.37
C SER A 160 3.75 1.22 -14.92
N ARG A 161 3.60 1.34 -16.24
CA ARG A 161 2.34 1.21 -16.97
C ARG A 161 2.61 0.60 -18.34
N ALA A 162 1.76 -0.35 -18.73
CA ALA A 162 1.71 -0.87 -20.10
C ALA A 162 0.29 -1.26 -20.50
N ILE A 163 0.08 -1.36 -21.82
CA ILE A 163 -1.18 -1.78 -22.41
C ILE A 163 -0.92 -2.97 -23.33
N THR A 164 -1.61 -4.08 -23.10
CA THR A 164 -1.55 -5.27 -23.94
C THR A 164 -2.97 -5.67 -24.33
N ARG A 165 -3.27 -5.71 -25.64
CA ARG A 165 -4.59 -6.07 -26.18
C ARG A 165 -5.76 -5.31 -25.51
N GLY A 166 -5.60 -4.00 -25.31
CA GLY A 166 -6.61 -3.14 -24.68
C GLY A 166 -6.79 -3.34 -23.16
N ILE A 167 -5.91 -4.10 -22.51
CA ILE A 167 -5.85 -4.22 -21.05
C ILE A 167 -4.67 -3.40 -20.55
N GLU A 168 -4.93 -2.46 -19.65
CA GLU A 168 -3.91 -1.68 -18.96
C GLU A 168 -3.52 -2.39 -17.66
N VAL A 169 -2.20 -2.47 -17.45
CA VAL A 169 -1.62 -2.85 -16.16
C VAL A 169 -0.75 -1.71 -15.64
N GLU A 170 -0.90 -1.41 -14.36
CA GLU A 170 -0.03 -0.50 -13.63
C GLU A 170 0.60 -1.20 -12.43
N GLY A 171 1.83 -0.81 -12.10
CA GLY A 171 2.53 -1.29 -10.91
C GLY A 171 3.33 -0.18 -10.25
N SER A 172 3.24 -0.09 -8.92
CA SER A 172 4.11 0.76 -8.10
C SER A 172 4.31 0.16 -6.72
N SER A 173 5.27 0.71 -5.96
CA SER A 173 5.57 0.23 -4.60
C SER A 173 5.74 1.33 -3.57
N VAL A 174 5.64 0.94 -2.31
CA VAL A 174 6.01 1.70 -1.12
C VAL A 174 6.89 0.84 -0.23
N TYR A 175 7.84 1.47 0.45
CA TYR A 175 8.73 0.79 1.40
C TYR A 175 8.08 0.69 2.79
N ASP A 176 8.06 -0.50 3.36
CA ASP A 176 7.68 -0.74 4.75
C ASP A 176 8.95 -0.89 5.62
N PRO A 177 9.32 0.14 6.40
CA PRO A 177 10.50 0.09 7.27
C PRO A 177 10.38 -0.93 8.40
N VAL A 178 9.17 -1.23 8.86
CA VAL A 178 8.93 -2.17 9.97
C VAL A 178 9.28 -3.60 9.54
N GLN A 179 8.90 -3.95 8.32
CA GLN A 179 9.18 -5.27 7.75
C GLN A 179 10.49 -5.33 6.97
N SER A 180 11.08 -4.17 6.64
CA SER A 180 12.19 -4.03 5.71
C SER A 180 11.90 -4.73 4.37
N SER A 181 10.70 -4.44 3.83
CA SER A 181 10.16 -5.04 2.62
C SER A 181 9.45 -3.97 1.79
N PHE A 182 9.20 -4.25 0.52
CA PHE A 182 8.33 -3.43 -0.29
C PHE A 182 6.93 -4.00 -0.31
N ILE A 183 5.95 -3.11 -0.21
CA ILE A 183 4.57 -3.38 -0.54
C ILE A 183 4.36 -2.89 -1.96
N TYR A 184 3.82 -3.72 -2.84
CA TYR A 184 3.49 -3.34 -4.20
C TYR A 184 1.98 -3.35 -4.42
N SER A 185 1.54 -2.49 -5.33
CA SER A 185 0.15 -2.38 -5.79
C SER A 185 0.13 -2.61 -7.29
N ILE A 186 -0.66 -3.60 -7.73
CA ILE A 186 -0.91 -3.87 -9.14
C ILE A 186 -2.35 -3.52 -9.47
N ARG A 187 -2.54 -2.82 -10.58
CA ARG A 187 -3.84 -2.37 -11.07
C ARG A 187 -4.10 -2.92 -12.46
N LEU A 188 -5.28 -3.47 -12.67
CA LEU A 188 -5.69 -4.12 -13.90
C LEU A 188 -7.05 -3.60 -14.33
N ARG A 189 -7.16 -3.15 -15.59
CA ARG A 189 -8.45 -2.77 -16.18
C ARG A 189 -8.46 -2.99 -17.67
N MET A 190 -9.63 -3.32 -18.20
CA MET A 190 -9.88 -3.25 -19.63
C MET A 190 -10.24 -1.80 -19.99
N LEU A 191 -9.52 -1.24 -20.96
CA LEU A 191 -9.74 0.13 -21.43
C LEU A 191 -11.09 0.22 -22.15
N THR A 192 -11.78 1.33 -21.95
CA THR A 192 -13.07 1.62 -22.58
C THR A 192 -12.89 2.39 -23.90
N PRO A 193 -13.84 2.28 -24.85
CA PRO A 193 -13.74 2.97 -26.13
C PRO A 193 -13.50 4.48 -25.98
N GLY A 194 -12.49 5.00 -26.67
CA GLY A 194 -12.07 6.41 -26.62
C GLY A 194 -10.85 6.68 -25.74
N GLU A 195 -10.43 5.72 -24.90
CA GLU A 195 -9.16 5.82 -24.18
C GLU A 195 -7.96 5.49 -25.08
N PRO A 196 -6.80 6.15 -24.90
CA PRO A 196 -5.57 5.78 -25.63
C PRO A 196 -5.19 4.31 -25.40
N GLY A 197 -5.01 3.56 -26.49
CA GLY A 197 -4.69 2.13 -26.44
C GLY A 197 -5.90 1.21 -26.23
N ALA A 198 -7.11 1.77 -26.11
CA ALA A 198 -8.33 0.99 -26.14
C ALA A 198 -8.51 0.34 -27.52
N LEU A 199 -8.99 -0.89 -27.50
CA LEU A 199 -9.37 -1.67 -28.68
C LEU A 199 -10.79 -2.15 -28.45
N ASN A 200 -11.64 -2.24 -29.47
CA ASN A 200 -12.96 -2.84 -29.30
C ASN A 200 -12.86 -4.38 -29.17
N ALA A 201 -13.97 -5.04 -28.83
CA ALA A 201 -13.99 -6.50 -28.62
C ALA A 201 -13.52 -7.31 -29.86
N ALA A 202 -13.84 -6.87 -31.08
CA ALA A 202 -13.42 -7.55 -32.30
C ALA A 202 -11.91 -7.41 -32.54
N GLU A 203 -11.34 -6.24 -32.28
CA GLU A 203 -9.90 -5.98 -32.39
C GLU A 203 -9.09 -6.72 -31.31
N ARG A 204 -9.60 -6.76 -30.07
CA ARG A 204 -8.99 -7.55 -28.99
C ARG A 204 -9.11 -9.05 -29.24
N GLY A 205 -10.16 -9.47 -29.93
CA GLY A 205 -10.55 -10.87 -30.11
C GLY A 205 -11.28 -11.46 -28.90
N PHE A 206 -11.79 -10.63 -27.99
CA PHE A 206 -12.55 -11.04 -26.80
C PHE A 206 -13.34 -9.88 -26.19
N GLU A 207 -14.48 -10.21 -25.58
CA GLU A 207 -15.30 -9.26 -24.81
C GLU A 207 -14.84 -9.13 -23.35
N THR A 208 -14.40 -10.24 -22.76
CA THR A 208 -13.94 -10.32 -21.38
C THR A 208 -12.67 -11.17 -21.32
N ALA A 209 -11.88 -11.00 -20.26
CA ALA A 209 -10.70 -11.82 -20.02
C ALA A 209 -10.54 -12.07 -18.52
N GLN A 210 -10.42 -13.34 -18.13
CA GLN A 210 -10.28 -13.72 -16.73
C GLN A 210 -8.84 -13.98 -16.36
N LEU A 211 -8.40 -13.40 -15.24
CA LEU A 211 -7.08 -13.63 -14.69
C LEU A 211 -6.94 -15.10 -14.31
N ARG A 212 -5.91 -15.75 -14.82
CA ARG A 212 -5.59 -17.15 -14.52
C ARG A 212 -4.42 -17.27 -13.55
N GLY A 213 -3.37 -16.48 -13.77
CA GLY A 213 -2.12 -16.62 -13.03
C GLY A 213 -1.23 -15.40 -13.20
N ARG A 214 -0.02 -15.53 -12.67
CA ARG A 214 1.02 -14.50 -12.71
C ARG A 214 2.39 -15.15 -12.83
N HIS A 215 3.30 -14.44 -13.47
CA HIS A 215 4.74 -14.69 -13.43
C HIS A 215 5.44 -13.39 -13.09
N TRP A 216 5.99 -13.30 -11.88
CA TRP A 216 6.77 -12.14 -11.46
C TRP A 216 8.26 -12.37 -11.56
N ILE A 217 8.96 -11.30 -11.88
CA ILE A 217 10.42 -11.24 -11.98
C ILE A 217 10.87 -10.14 -11.01
N LEU A 218 11.59 -10.55 -9.97
CA LEU A 218 12.19 -9.65 -8.99
C LEU A 218 13.70 -9.64 -9.22
N ARG A 219 14.27 -8.46 -9.47
CA ARG A 219 15.71 -8.35 -9.78
C ARG A 219 16.48 -7.83 -8.58
N GLY A 220 17.56 -8.52 -8.20
CA GLY A 220 18.53 -8.13 -7.19
C GLY A 220 19.48 -7.02 -7.67
N ALA A 221 20.18 -6.37 -6.73
CA ALA A 221 21.17 -5.34 -7.03
C ALA A 221 22.41 -5.88 -7.78
N ASP A 222 22.70 -7.16 -7.63
CA ASP A 222 23.74 -7.90 -8.35
C ASP A 222 23.33 -8.32 -9.78
N GLY A 223 22.05 -8.11 -10.12
CA GLY A 223 21.47 -8.47 -11.42
C GLY A 223 20.80 -9.85 -11.45
N GLU A 224 20.87 -10.64 -10.37
CA GLU A 224 20.19 -11.93 -10.25
C GLU A 224 18.67 -11.77 -10.25
N GLU A 225 17.96 -12.73 -10.85
CA GLU A 225 16.50 -12.69 -10.97
C GLU A 225 15.84 -13.82 -10.19
N GLU A 226 14.82 -13.46 -9.41
CA GLU A 226 13.90 -14.40 -8.79
C GLU A 226 12.59 -14.44 -9.59
N HIS A 227 12.17 -15.65 -9.93
CA HIS A 227 10.95 -15.89 -10.72
C HIS A 227 9.87 -16.51 -9.85
N VAL A 228 8.74 -15.82 -9.70
CA VAL A 228 7.59 -16.28 -8.92
C VAL A 228 6.42 -16.58 -9.84
N HIS A 229 6.07 -17.86 -9.96
CA HIS A 229 4.90 -18.31 -10.70
C HIS A 229 3.78 -18.69 -9.74
N GLY A 230 2.54 -18.35 -10.07
CA GLY A 230 1.41 -18.80 -9.27
C GLY A 230 0.06 -18.57 -9.91
N ASP A 231 -0.90 -19.41 -9.54
CA ASP A 231 -2.30 -19.24 -9.90
C ASP A 231 -2.90 -18.00 -9.19
N GLY A 232 -3.77 -17.29 -9.91
CA GLY A 232 -4.47 -16.12 -9.40
C GLY A 232 -3.53 -15.00 -8.95
N VAL A 233 -4.10 -14.03 -8.23
CA VAL A 233 -3.38 -13.00 -7.47
C VAL A 233 -4.02 -12.90 -6.10
N VAL A 234 -3.24 -13.05 -5.02
CA VAL A 234 -3.74 -13.06 -3.63
C VAL A 234 -4.97 -13.97 -3.41
N GLY A 235 -5.03 -15.10 -4.12
CA GLY A 235 -6.14 -16.05 -4.07
C GLY A 235 -7.35 -15.70 -4.95
N ARG A 236 -7.30 -14.61 -5.74
CA ARG A 236 -8.40 -14.09 -6.57
C ARG A 236 -8.15 -14.27 -8.07
N TYR A 237 -9.24 -14.31 -8.83
CA TYR A 237 -9.27 -14.50 -10.29
C TYR A 237 -10.33 -13.59 -10.93
N PRO A 238 -10.13 -12.26 -10.93
CA PRO A 238 -11.11 -11.31 -11.47
C PRO A 238 -11.34 -11.53 -12.97
N LEU A 239 -12.61 -11.43 -13.39
CA LEU A 239 -12.98 -11.32 -14.81
C LEU A 239 -13.01 -9.84 -15.20
N LEU A 240 -12.10 -9.43 -16.08
CA LEU A 240 -12.03 -8.08 -16.61
C LEU A 240 -13.06 -7.89 -17.73
N ARG A 241 -13.69 -6.72 -17.73
CA ARG A 241 -14.61 -6.26 -18.77
C ARG A 241 -14.49 -4.75 -18.94
N GLU A 242 -15.02 -4.21 -20.03
CA GLU A 242 -15.04 -2.75 -20.19
C GLU A 242 -15.78 -2.08 -19.01
N GLY A 243 -15.15 -1.06 -18.45
CA GLY A 243 -15.69 -0.27 -17.35
C GLY A 243 -15.66 -0.95 -15.97
N GLY A 244 -15.10 -2.15 -15.83
CA GLY A 244 -15.09 -2.82 -14.54
C GLY A 244 -14.53 -4.24 -14.52
N TRP A 245 -14.89 -4.98 -13.48
CA TRP A 245 -14.50 -6.36 -13.30
C TRP A 245 -15.53 -7.11 -12.46
N ARG A 246 -15.48 -8.44 -12.49
CA ARG A 246 -16.36 -9.31 -11.71
C ARG A 246 -15.53 -10.28 -10.86
N GLU A 247 -15.93 -10.45 -9.60
CA GLU A 247 -15.29 -11.38 -8.67
C GLU A 247 -15.79 -12.81 -8.92
N ASP A 248 -15.05 -13.66 -9.64
CA ASP A 248 -15.57 -14.96 -10.09
C ASP A 248 -15.02 -16.17 -9.34
N MET A 249 -13.84 -16.05 -8.73
CA MET A 249 -13.25 -17.16 -7.99
C MET A 249 -12.32 -16.64 -6.90
N GLN A 250 -12.48 -17.21 -5.71
CA GLN A 250 -11.55 -17.06 -4.60
C GLN A 250 -11.12 -18.45 -4.13
N ARG A 251 -9.81 -18.71 -4.06
CA ARG A 251 -9.24 -19.91 -3.43
C ARG A 251 -8.79 -19.56 -2.00
N GLY A 252 -9.46 -20.16 -1.00
CA GLY A 252 -9.15 -19.99 0.43
C GLY A 252 -10.14 -19.08 1.15
N SER A 253 -10.68 -19.55 2.29
CA SER A 253 -11.74 -18.96 3.14
C SER A 253 -13.03 -18.56 2.43
N SER A 254 -14.12 -19.29 2.71
CA SER A 254 -15.51 -18.93 2.39
C SER A 254 -16.00 -17.63 3.05
N TYR A 255 -15.14 -16.96 3.79
CA TYR A 255 -15.26 -15.56 4.18
C TYR A 255 -14.28 -14.75 3.33
N SER A 256 -14.79 -14.05 2.32
CA SER A 256 -14.14 -12.84 1.82
C SER A 256 -14.11 -11.86 3.00
N PRO A 257 -12.94 -11.53 3.58
CA PRO A 257 -12.86 -10.53 4.66
C PRO A 257 -13.43 -9.17 4.21
N THR A 258 -13.51 -8.99 2.89
CA THR A 258 -13.89 -7.77 2.20
C THR A 258 -15.39 -7.71 1.84
N GLY A 259 -16.19 -8.72 2.21
CA GLY A 259 -17.64 -8.75 1.98
C GLY A 259 -18.09 -8.97 0.53
N LEU A 260 -17.18 -8.86 -0.44
CA LEU A 260 -17.46 -9.08 -1.87
C LEU A 260 -17.90 -10.52 -2.14
N ARG A 261 -19.02 -10.66 -2.86
CA ARG A 261 -19.60 -11.95 -3.22
C ARG A 261 -19.09 -12.42 -4.58
N VAL A 262 -18.92 -13.73 -4.71
CA VAL A 262 -18.67 -14.33 -6.04
C VAL A 262 -19.85 -13.99 -6.98
N GLY A 263 -19.53 -13.54 -8.19
CA GLY A 263 -20.45 -13.02 -9.20
C GLY A 263 -20.71 -11.50 -9.10
N GLU A 264 -20.27 -10.84 -8.02
CA GLU A 264 -20.43 -9.39 -7.85
C GLU A 264 -19.55 -8.62 -8.84
N THR A 265 -20.13 -7.57 -9.41
CA THR A 265 -19.47 -6.68 -10.35
C THR A 265 -19.01 -5.42 -9.63
N MET A 266 -17.81 -4.97 -9.95
CA MET A 266 -17.29 -3.67 -9.56
C MET A 266 -16.99 -2.82 -10.80
N GLU A 267 -17.20 -1.51 -10.67
CA GLU A 267 -16.79 -0.55 -11.68
C GLU A 267 -15.31 -0.20 -11.54
N GLY A 268 -14.72 0.24 -12.64
CA GLY A 268 -13.36 0.76 -12.68
C GLY A 268 -12.29 -0.34 -12.67
N THR A 269 -11.30 -0.17 -11.80
CA THR A 269 -10.02 -0.89 -11.87
C THR A 269 -9.96 -1.98 -10.81
N PHE A 270 -9.54 -3.19 -11.18
CA PHE A 270 -9.17 -4.21 -10.21
C PHE A 270 -7.81 -3.86 -9.63
N ILE A 271 -7.70 -3.83 -8.30
CA ILE A 271 -6.47 -3.47 -7.60
C ILE A 271 -6.19 -4.56 -6.58
N TYR A 272 -4.94 -5.01 -6.50
CA TYR A 272 -4.49 -5.84 -5.40
C TYR A 272 -3.14 -5.37 -4.88
N GLN A 273 -2.92 -5.56 -3.58
CA GLN A 273 -1.71 -5.17 -2.89
C GLN A 273 -1.09 -6.39 -2.21
N SER A 274 0.24 -6.49 -2.25
CA SER A 274 0.98 -7.64 -1.71
C SER A 274 2.43 -7.22 -1.40
N MET A 275 3.19 -8.13 -0.78
CA MET A 275 4.57 -7.88 -0.39
C MET A 275 5.55 -8.52 -1.37
N SER A 276 6.64 -7.81 -1.70
CA SER A 276 7.71 -8.34 -2.56
C SER A 276 8.53 -9.46 -1.91
N GLY A 277 8.30 -9.75 -0.62
CA GLY A 277 9.16 -10.60 0.18
C GLY A 277 10.34 -9.83 0.80
N ARG A 278 11.03 -10.49 1.73
CA ARG A 278 12.23 -9.94 2.38
C ARG A 278 13.42 -10.13 1.44
N GLY A 279 14.09 -9.05 1.02
CA GLY A 279 15.24 -9.18 0.14
C GLY A 279 15.81 -7.84 -0.35
N GLY A 280 16.96 -7.92 -1.04
CA GLY A 280 17.67 -6.79 -1.66
C GLY A 280 17.27 -6.54 -3.12
N HIS A 281 16.01 -6.82 -3.47
CA HIS A 281 15.51 -6.56 -4.82
C HIS A 281 15.41 -5.07 -5.07
N VAL A 282 15.77 -4.66 -6.29
CA VAL A 282 15.80 -3.27 -6.74
C VAL A 282 14.73 -2.98 -7.78
N SER A 283 14.09 -4.00 -8.35
CA SER A 283 12.93 -3.83 -9.24
C SER A 283 11.98 -5.03 -9.17
N PHE A 284 10.74 -4.77 -9.59
CA PHE A 284 9.66 -5.75 -9.70
C PHE A 284 8.95 -5.54 -11.04
N GLY A 285 8.75 -6.61 -11.80
CA GLY A 285 7.96 -6.62 -13.04
C GLY A 285 7.52 -8.04 -13.37
N GLY A 286 7.11 -8.28 -14.62
CA GLY A 286 6.73 -9.60 -15.12
C GLY A 286 5.43 -9.53 -15.91
N GLU A 287 4.53 -10.49 -15.68
CA GLU A 287 3.30 -10.60 -16.45
C GLU A 287 2.13 -11.21 -15.66
N ILE A 288 0.92 -10.80 -16.05
CA ILE A 288 -0.33 -11.42 -15.65
C ILE A 288 -0.82 -12.30 -16.80
N LEU A 289 -1.18 -13.53 -16.47
CA LEU A 289 -1.73 -14.49 -17.42
C LEU A 289 -3.25 -14.41 -17.42
N LEU A 290 -3.82 -14.14 -18.58
CA LEU A 290 -5.26 -13.98 -18.81
C LEU A 290 -5.76 -14.97 -19.85
N VAL A 291 -7.00 -15.39 -19.69
CA VAL A 291 -7.70 -16.24 -20.65
C VAL A 291 -8.93 -15.49 -21.16
N PRO A 292 -9.15 -15.37 -22.47
CA PRO A 292 -10.39 -14.82 -23.03
C PRO A 292 -11.64 -15.55 -22.52
N GLY A 293 -12.68 -14.78 -22.16
CA GLY A 293 -13.89 -15.32 -21.54
C GLY A 293 -13.66 -15.70 -20.07
N GLU A 294 -14.37 -16.74 -19.62
CA GLU A 294 -14.28 -17.25 -18.25
C GLU A 294 -13.31 -18.43 -18.19
N LEU A 295 -12.56 -18.58 -17.09
CA LEU A 295 -11.63 -19.70 -16.86
C LEU A 295 -12.29 -21.07 -17.03
N ARG A 296 -13.57 -21.18 -16.67
CA ARG A 296 -14.34 -22.44 -16.80
C ARG A 296 -14.83 -22.69 -18.22
N ASN A 297 -14.94 -21.65 -19.03
CA ASN A 297 -15.37 -21.73 -20.42
C ASN A 297 -14.58 -20.73 -21.29
N PRO A 298 -13.29 -20.98 -21.54
CA PRO A 298 -12.45 -20.10 -22.33
C PRO A 298 -12.97 -19.90 -23.75
N THR A 299 -12.94 -18.67 -24.25
CA THR A 299 -13.29 -18.35 -25.64
C THR A 299 -12.07 -18.23 -26.56
N GLY A 300 -10.86 -18.36 -26.02
CA GLY A 300 -9.61 -18.25 -26.75
C GLY A 300 -8.40 -18.73 -25.95
N ALA A 301 -7.22 -18.66 -26.57
CA ALA A 301 -5.96 -19.05 -25.95
C ALA A 301 -5.52 -18.06 -24.87
N GLU A 302 -4.82 -18.57 -23.86
CA GLU A 302 -4.15 -17.76 -22.83
C GLU A 302 -3.17 -16.76 -23.47
N PHE A 303 -3.06 -15.58 -22.87
CA PHE A 303 -2.09 -14.57 -23.25
C PHE A 303 -1.55 -13.83 -22.02
N ALA A 304 -0.33 -13.33 -22.14
CA ALA A 304 0.32 -12.52 -21.12
C ALA A 304 -0.02 -11.03 -21.32
N VAL A 305 -0.26 -10.34 -20.22
CA VAL A 305 -0.27 -8.87 -20.13
C VAL A 305 0.99 -8.47 -19.37
N GLU A 306 1.89 -7.80 -20.08
CA GLU A 306 3.21 -7.43 -19.58
C GLU A 306 3.11 -6.25 -18.62
N LEU A 307 3.76 -6.39 -17.46
CA LEU A 307 4.05 -5.30 -16.52
C LEU A 307 5.54 -5.00 -16.58
N PRO A 308 5.95 -3.88 -17.23
CA PRO A 308 7.33 -3.46 -17.24
C PRO A 308 7.86 -3.26 -15.81
N PRO A 309 9.16 -3.44 -15.57
CA PRO A 309 9.70 -3.33 -14.23
C PRO A 309 9.55 -1.91 -13.67
N PHE A 310 9.05 -1.80 -12.43
CA PHE A 310 9.13 -0.58 -11.63
C PHE A 310 10.19 -0.75 -10.52
N PRO A 311 10.81 0.34 -10.07
CA PRO A 311 11.89 0.27 -9.10
C PRO A 311 11.37 0.04 -7.68
N LEU A 312 12.14 -0.71 -6.89
CA LEU A 312 11.94 -0.94 -5.46
C LEU A 312 12.99 -0.12 -4.70
N VAL A 313 12.60 1.08 -4.26
CA VAL A 313 13.53 2.08 -3.72
C VAL A 313 13.18 2.43 -2.28
N VAL A 314 14.15 2.33 -1.39
CA VAL A 314 14.03 2.88 -0.04
C VAL A 314 13.97 4.40 -0.15
N PRO A 315 12.86 5.05 0.23
CA PRO A 315 12.69 6.48 0.03
C PRO A 315 13.54 7.29 1.02
N GLU A 316 13.96 8.49 0.62
CA GLU A 316 14.63 9.44 1.52
C GLU A 316 13.68 10.03 2.55
N TYR A 317 12.40 10.21 2.18
CA TYR A 317 11.32 10.58 3.08
C TYR A 317 10.58 9.33 3.56
N ILE A 318 10.51 9.13 4.87
CA ILE A 318 9.89 7.96 5.49
C ILE A 318 8.54 8.36 6.08
N TYR A 319 7.52 7.58 5.76
CA TYR A 319 6.11 7.84 6.05
C TYR A 319 5.46 6.64 6.74
#